data_AF-A0A9D2G3N2-F1
#
_entry.id   AF-A0A9D2G3N2-F1
#
_cell.length_a   1.000
_cell.length_b   1.000
_cell.length_c   1.000
_cell.angle_alpha   90.00
_cell.angle_beta   90.00
_cell.angle_gamma   90.00
#
_symmetry.space_group_name_H-M   'P 1'
#
loop_
_entity.id
_entity.type
_entity.pdbx_description
1 polymer ?
#
loop_
_entity_poly.entity_id
_entity_poly.type
_entity_poly.pdbx_seq_one_letter_code
_entity_poly.pdbx_strand_id
1 'polypeptide(L)'
;MAKKSTTEHRKIPLKEDFMMTKTISARIYGYLQCKSYLTEDKRRYVLMTDCTPTTIQRGMLEKNGNMNPQSISLGTIKSGISLFKKSELIVQGEVIIKGSKKKCYYLPEEKSHFQLIELDTLRYLVNTSNSEVIKVYAYLLNKSQNFVNYSFTGKELAIAIGYDYKQKNTKNKIKDIILFLENNGLLVKSNYYEKVGQNGSLPVPRMRIVEVNTKVKGA
;
A
#
# COMPACT_ATOMS: atom_id res chain seq x y z
N MET A 1 -32.30 2.23 -15.76
CA MET A 1 -31.30 1.22 -15.35
C MET A 1 -29.98 1.93 -15.05
N ALA A 2 -29.65 2.12 -13.77
CA ALA A 2 -28.39 2.75 -13.39
C ALA A 2 -27.25 1.71 -13.46
N LYS A 3 -26.21 1.98 -14.26
CA LYS A 3 -25.00 1.16 -14.32
C LYS A 3 -24.32 1.18 -12.95
N LYS A 4 -24.28 0.03 -12.25
CA LYS A 4 -23.39 -0.17 -11.10
C LYS A 4 -21.94 -0.14 -11.59
N SER A 5 -21.30 1.02 -11.54
CA SER A 5 -19.84 1.09 -11.46
C SER A 5 -19.44 0.86 -10.00
N THR A 6 -19.55 -0.37 -9.49
CA THR A 6 -19.12 -0.68 -8.11
C THR A 6 -17.64 -1.01 -8.10
N THR A 7 -16.80 -0.04 -8.45
CA THR A 7 -15.36 -0.13 -8.20
C THR A 7 -15.16 -0.06 -6.69
N GLU A 8 -14.95 -1.20 -6.05
CA GLU A 8 -14.71 -1.21 -4.62
C GLU A 8 -13.35 -0.61 -4.30
N HIS A 9 -13.27 0.18 -3.25
CA HIS A 9 -12.02 0.75 -2.77
C HIS A 9 -11.57 0.08 -1.48
N ARG A 10 -10.27 0.17 -1.20
CA ARG A 10 -9.59 -0.32 0.00
C ARG A 10 -8.73 0.79 0.59
N LYS A 11 -8.60 0.78 1.91
CA LYS A 11 -7.87 1.81 2.66
C LYS A 11 -6.44 1.34 2.92
N ILE A 12 -5.47 2.14 2.53
CA ILE A 12 -4.08 1.99 2.97
C ILE A 12 -3.75 3.13 3.93
N PRO A 13 -3.37 2.84 5.18
CA PRO A 13 -3.00 3.87 6.14
C PRO A 13 -1.80 4.68 5.65
N LEU A 14 -1.80 5.97 5.96
CA LEU A 14 -0.72 6.91 5.71
C LEU A 14 -0.10 7.44 7.02
N LYS A 15 -0.51 6.90 8.17
CA LYS A 15 0.07 7.27 9.47
C LYS A 15 1.57 6.92 9.53
N GLU A 16 2.33 7.73 10.24
CA GLU A 16 3.79 7.63 10.32
C GLU A 16 4.26 6.22 10.71
N ASP A 17 3.68 5.64 11.77
CA ASP A 17 4.00 4.28 12.20
C ASP A 17 3.83 3.26 11.07
N PHE A 18 2.74 3.35 10.30
CA PHE A 18 2.53 2.42 9.19
C PHE A 18 3.51 2.66 8.05
N MET A 19 3.74 3.93 7.70
CA MET A 19 4.55 4.32 6.56
C MET A 19 6.05 4.07 6.81
N MET A 20 6.57 4.55 7.93
CA MET A 20 8.00 4.55 8.24
C MET A 20 8.49 3.27 8.92
N THR A 21 7.62 2.50 9.58
CA THR A 21 8.04 1.22 10.19
C THR A 21 8.23 0.15 9.12
N LYS A 22 9.48 -0.20 8.84
CA LYS A 22 9.87 -1.20 7.82
C LYS A 22 9.32 -2.60 8.09
N THR A 23 9.14 -2.95 9.36
CA THR A 23 8.59 -4.27 9.77
C THR A 23 7.08 -4.35 9.60
N ILE A 24 6.37 -3.22 9.52
CA ILE A 24 4.95 -3.18 9.18
C ILE A 24 4.81 -3.34 7.66
N SER A 25 4.34 -4.53 7.26
CA SER A 25 4.20 -4.91 5.86
C SER A 25 2.89 -4.41 5.27
N ALA A 26 2.98 -3.41 4.40
CA ALA A 26 1.85 -2.94 3.61
C ALA A 26 1.31 -4.03 2.66
N ARG A 27 2.15 -5.00 2.29
CA ARG A 27 1.74 -6.13 1.45
C ARG A 27 0.83 -7.11 2.20
N ILE A 28 1.16 -7.45 3.45
CA ILE A 28 0.28 -8.30 4.29
C ILE A 28 -1.00 -7.52 4.64
N TYR A 29 -0.87 -6.25 5.02
CA TYR A 29 -2.05 -5.44 5.34
C TYR A 29 -2.97 -5.26 4.12
N GLY A 30 -2.39 -5.00 2.95
CA GLY A 30 -3.11 -4.94 1.68
C GLY A 30 -3.81 -6.25 1.34
N TYR A 31 -3.19 -7.40 1.60
CA TYR A 31 -3.85 -8.70 1.45
C TYR A 31 -5.10 -8.82 2.34
N LEU A 32 -5.01 -8.43 3.61
CA LEU A 32 -6.17 -8.42 4.53
C LEU A 32 -7.28 -7.49 4.01
N GLN A 33 -6.91 -6.29 3.56
CA GLN A 33 -7.85 -5.36 2.92
C GLN A 33 -8.54 -6.01 1.72
N CYS A 34 -7.80 -6.66 0.82
CA CYS A 34 -8.38 -7.35 -0.35
C CYS A 34 -9.36 -8.47 0.03
N LYS A 35 -9.11 -9.19 1.12
CA LYS A 35 -9.97 -10.28 1.63
C LYS A 35 -11.08 -9.83 2.57
N SER A 36 -11.13 -8.54 2.90
CA SER A 36 -12.11 -8.02 3.85
C SER A 36 -13.51 -7.91 3.27
N TYR A 37 -14.49 -8.07 4.16
CA TYR A 37 -15.90 -7.85 3.92
C TYR A 37 -16.35 -6.55 4.59
N LEU A 38 -17.53 -6.07 4.19
CA LEU A 38 -18.17 -4.92 4.80
C LEU A 38 -19.37 -5.40 5.61
N THR A 39 -19.49 -4.95 6.86
CA THR A 39 -20.72 -5.08 7.64
C THR A 39 -21.78 -4.08 7.16
N GLU A 40 -23.02 -4.22 7.65
CA GLU A 40 -24.11 -3.27 7.36
C GLU A 40 -23.80 -1.85 7.88
N ASP A 41 -23.13 -1.74 9.03
CA ASP A 41 -22.62 -0.47 9.60
C ASP A 41 -21.34 0.03 8.91
N LYS A 42 -21.02 -0.50 7.73
CA LYS A 42 -19.90 -0.08 6.87
C LYS A 42 -18.52 -0.24 7.53
N ARG A 43 -18.36 -1.20 8.43
CA ARG A 43 -17.06 -1.56 9.02
C ARG A 43 -16.42 -2.71 8.26
N ARG A 44 -15.17 -2.50 7.84
CA ARG A 44 -14.36 -3.55 7.23
C ARG A 44 -13.93 -4.60 8.27
N TYR A 45 -14.07 -5.87 7.94
CA TYR A 45 -13.60 -6.98 8.76
C TYR A 45 -13.03 -8.14 7.92
N VAL A 46 -12.19 -8.96 8.55
CA VAL A 46 -11.71 -10.25 8.05
C VAL A 46 -11.95 -11.32 9.09
N LEU A 47 -12.33 -12.53 8.67
CA LEU A 47 -12.51 -13.65 9.61
C LEU A 47 -11.15 -14.10 10.16
N MET A 48 -11.09 -14.42 11.45
CA MET A 48 -9.84 -14.85 12.08
C MET A 48 -9.30 -16.15 11.48
N THR A 49 -10.17 -17.03 10.99
CA THR A 49 -9.83 -18.27 10.26
C THR A 49 -9.06 -17.99 8.97
N ASP A 50 -9.31 -16.85 8.34
CA ASP A 50 -8.67 -16.44 7.09
C ASP A 50 -7.36 -15.68 7.32
N CYS A 51 -7.08 -15.33 8.59
CA CYS A 51 -5.93 -14.55 9.01
C CYS A 51 -4.82 -15.39 9.66
N THR A 52 -4.91 -16.73 9.60
CA THR A 52 -3.81 -17.57 10.08
C THR A 52 -2.59 -17.42 9.16
N PRO A 53 -1.35 -17.51 9.68
CA PRO A 53 -0.16 -17.42 8.84
C PRO A 53 -0.17 -18.37 7.64
N THR A 54 -0.64 -19.60 7.85
CA THR A 54 -0.77 -20.61 6.78
C THR A 54 -1.81 -20.23 5.74
N THR A 55 -2.99 -19.76 6.15
CA THR A 55 -4.03 -19.34 5.21
C THR A 55 -3.59 -18.13 4.38
N ILE A 56 -2.95 -17.14 5.02
CA ILE A 56 -2.41 -15.95 4.33
C ILE A 56 -1.33 -16.39 3.35
N GLN A 57 -0.34 -17.17 3.81
CA GLN A 57 0.76 -17.60 2.96
C GLN A 57 0.26 -18.34 1.72
N ARG A 58 -0.64 -19.31 1.89
CA ARG A 58 -1.27 -20.05 0.80
C ARG A 58 -2.00 -19.12 -0.17
N GLY A 59 -2.84 -18.21 0.34
CA GLY A 59 -3.57 -17.27 -0.50
C GLY A 59 -2.70 -16.24 -1.22
N MET A 60 -1.45 -16.01 -0.78
CA MET A 60 -0.46 -15.19 -1.47
C MET A 60 0.43 -15.98 -2.46
N LEU A 61 0.50 -17.30 -2.29
CA LEU A 61 1.23 -18.24 -3.15
C LEU A 61 0.43 -18.66 -4.38
N GLU A 62 -0.88 -18.84 -4.23
CA GLU A 62 -1.78 -19.28 -5.28
C GLU A 62 -1.96 -18.18 -6.35
N LYS A 63 -1.21 -18.31 -7.46
CA LYS A 63 -1.41 -17.53 -8.67
C LYS A 63 -1.56 -18.48 -9.86
N ASN A 64 -2.78 -18.70 -10.33
CA ASN A 64 -3.05 -19.45 -11.58
C ASN A 64 -2.23 -20.75 -11.71
N GLY A 65 -2.07 -21.52 -10.64
CA GLY A 65 -1.30 -22.78 -10.62
C GLY A 65 0.23 -22.68 -10.48
N ASN A 66 0.83 -21.48 -10.49
CA ASN A 66 2.28 -21.28 -10.33
C ASN A 66 2.64 -20.66 -8.97
N MET A 67 3.71 -21.17 -8.34
CA MET A 67 4.25 -20.60 -7.10
C MET A 67 4.71 -19.16 -7.33
N ASN A 68 4.17 -18.21 -6.55
CA ASN A 68 4.70 -16.85 -6.49
C ASN A 68 6.13 -16.88 -5.90
N PRO A 69 7.18 -16.46 -6.62
CA PRO A 69 8.56 -16.49 -6.12
C PRO A 69 8.78 -15.53 -4.94
N GLN A 70 7.86 -14.61 -4.67
CA GLN A 70 7.90 -13.70 -3.53
C GLN A 70 7.04 -14.16 -2.36
N SER A 71 7.10 -15.44 -2.00
CA SER A 71 6.41 -15.95 -0.83
C SER A 71 6.91 -15.26 0.45
N ILE A 72 5.99 -14.84 1.32
CA ILE A 72 6.33 -14.29 2.62
C ILE A 72 6.43 -15.45 3.61
N SER A 73 7.48 -15.49 4.42
CA SER A 73 7.63 -16.55 5.42
C SER A 73 6.50 -16.53 6.46
N LEU A 74 6.13 -17.71 6.97
CA LEU A 74 5.14 -17.83 8.05
C LEU A 74 5.52 -16.99 9.28
N GLY A 75 6.82 -16.94 9.61
CA GLY A 75 7.34 -16.13 10.70
C GLY A 75 7.10 -14.64 10.48
N THR A 76 7.37 -14.14 9.27
CA THR A 76 7.09 -12.74 8.91
C THR A 76 5.60 -12.43 8.98
N ILE A 77 4.73 -13.34 8.53
CA ILE A 77 3.27 -13.14 8.62
C ILE A 77 2.82 -13.09 10.08
N LYS A 78 3.26 -14.05 10.90
CA LYS A 78 2.94 -14.11 12.34
C LYS A 78 3.36 -12.82 13.05
N SER A 79 4.59 -12.36 12.81
CA SER A 79 5.10 -11.09 13.34
C SER A 79 4.31 -9.89 12.83
N GLY A 80 3.95 -9.86 11.54
CA GLY A 80 3.13 -8.80 10.95
C GLY A 80 1.76 -8.68 11.60
N ILE A 81 1.03 -9.80 11.77
CA ILE A 81 -0.27 -9.83 12.46
C ILE A 81 -0.14 -9.35 13.91
N SER A 82 0.92 -9.75 14.62
CA SER A 82 1.19 -9.28 15.98
C SER A 82 1.41 -7.76 16.03
N LEU A 83 2.20 -7.22 15.10
CA LEU A 83 2.42 -5.78 14.97
C LEU A 83 1.12 -5.03 14.63
N PHE A 84 0.28 -5.58 13.75
CA PHE A 84 -0.98 -4.94 13.40
C PHE A 84 -1.92 -4.82 14.61
N LYS A 85 -1.94 -5.81 15.50
CA LYS A 85 -2.70 -5.72 16.76
C LYS A 85 -2.14 -4.64 17.67
N LYS A 86 -0.81 -4.62 17.87
CA LYS A 86 -0.13 -3.63 18.72
C LYS A 86 -0.33 -2.20 18.23
N SER A 87 -0.32 -1.99 16.91
CA SER A 87 -0.50 -0.68 16.28
C SER A 87 -1.97 -0.37 15.96
N GLU A 88 -2.91 -1.15 16.49
CA GLU A 88 -4.36 -1.00 16.29
C GLU A 88 -4.78 -0.90 14.80
N LEU A 89 -4.00 -1.51 13.92
CA LEU A 89 -4.33 -1.64 12.50
C LEU A 89 -5.38 -2.73 12.27
N ILE A 90 -5.47 -3.67 13.21
CA ILE A 90 -6.56 -4.65 13.31
C ILE A 90 -7.01 -4.75 14.77
N VAL A 91 -8.32 -4.90 14.98
CA VAL A 91 -8.93 -5.00 16.31
C VAL A 91 -9.80 -6.25 16.37
N GLN A 92 -9.63 -7.07 17.41
CA GLN A 92 -10.42 -8.29 17.55
C GLN A 92 -11.88 -7.97 17.89
N GLY A 93 -12.80 -8.72 17.32
CA GLY A 93 -14.22 -8.62 17.65
C GLY A 93 -15.01 -9.83 17.14
N GLU A 94 -16.32 -9.65 17.05
CA GLU A 94 -17.25 -10.64 16.53
C GLU A 94 -18.19 -10.00 15.52
N VAL A 95 -18.58 -10.79 14.51
CA VAL A 95 -19.57 -10.43 13.50
C VAL A 95 -20.61 -11.54 13.41
N ILE A 96 -21.87 -11.17 13.15
CA ILE A 96 -22.96 -12.13 12.95
C ILE A 96 -23.08 -12.41 11.46
N ILE A 97 -22.87 -13.66 11.06
CA ILE A 97 -23.03 -14.11 9.67
C ILE A 97 -24.09 -15.21 9.67
N LYS A 98 -25.21 -14.97 8.98
CA LYS A 98 -26.35 -15.91 8.90
C LYS A 98 -26.78 -16.42 10.29
N GLY A 99 -26.92 -15.49 11.25
CA GLY A 99 -27.33 -15.79 12.63
C GLY A 99 -26.24 -16.41 13.52
N SER A 100 -25.07 -16.74 12.99
CA SER A 100 -23.95 -17.30 13.77
C SER A 100 -22.90 -16.24 14.09
N LYS A 101 -22.50 -16.12 15.37
CA LYS A 101 -21.36 -15.30 15.78
C LYS A 101 -20.05 -15.93 15.29
N LYS A 102 -19.21 -15.12 14.64
CA LYS A 102 -17.89 -15.51 14.15
C LYS A 102 -16.85 -14.51 14.65
N LYS A 103 -15.71 -15.02 15.13
CA LYS A 103 -14.58 -14.18 15.53
C LYS A 103 -13.92 -13.55 14.30
N CYS A 104 -13.71 -12.24 14.35
CA CYS A 104 -13.12 -11.47 13.27
C CYS A 104 -12.06 -10.50 13.77
N TYR A 105 -11.29 -9.96 12.83
CA TYR A 105 -10.54 -8.74 13.01
C TYR A 105 -11.23 -7.62 12.23
N TYR A 106 -11.65 -6.58 12.92
CA TYR A 106 -12.03 -5.31 12.31
C TYR A 106 -10.79 -4.57 11.82
N LEU A 107 -10.90 -3.90 10.67
CA LEU A 107 -9.88 -3.04 10.10
C LEU A 107 -10.33 -1.59 10.35
N PRO A 108 -10.01 -0.98 11.51
CA PRO A 108 -10.61 0.27 11.96
C PRO A 108 -10.41 1.41 10.96
N GLU A 109 -11.50 2.14 10.74
CA GLU A 109 -11.65 3.10 9.63
C GLU A 109 -11.59 4.57 10.06
N GLU A 110 -11.82 4.85 11.35
CA GLU A 110 -12.43 6.12 11.79
C GLU A 110 -11.45 7.21 12.26
N LYS A 111 -10.14 6.93 12.38
CA LYS A 111 -9.21 7.87 13.05
C LYS A 111 -7.84 8.10 12.40
N SER A 112 -7.60 7.59 11.20
CA SER A 112 -6.25 7.68 10.59
C SER A 112 -6.27 8.32 9.21
N HIS A 113 -5.25 9.14 8.93
CA HIS A 113 -4.93 9.57 7.57
C HIS A 113 -4.72 8.32 6.70
N PHE A 114 -5.51 8.15 5.63
CA PHE A 114 -5.47 6.98 4.75
C PHE A 114 -5.61 7.40 3.27
N GLN A 115 -5.20 6.51 2.38
CA GLN A 115 -5.45 6.60 0.94
C GLN A 115 -6.44 5.52 0.50
N LEU A 116 -7.43 5.91 -0.30
CA LEU A 116 -8.29 4.97 -1.02
C LEU A 116 -7.60 4.49 -2.29
N ILE A 117 -7.60 3.18 -2.49
CA ILE A 117 -7.05 2.50 -3.66
C ILE A 117 -8.13 1.55 -4.20
N GLU A 118 -8.33 1.53 -5.51
CA GLU A 118 -9.24 0.57 -6.15
C GLU A 118 -8.80 -0.88 -5.85
N LEU A 119 -9.77 -1.76 -5.60
CA LEU A 119 -9.52 -3.14 -5.16
C LEU A 119 -8.60 -3.89 -6.12
N ASP A 120 -8.85 -3.81 -7.42
CA ASP A 120 -8.05 -4.56 -8.40
C ASP A 120 -6.61 -4.05 -8.49
N THR A 121 -6.40 -2.75 -8.36
CA THR A 121 -5.06 -2.15 -8.24
C THR A 121 -4.37 -2.62 -6.97
N LEU A 122 -5.05 -2.62 -5.82
CA LEU A 122 -4.44 -3.12 -4.59
C LEU A 122 -4.12 -4.61 -4.67
N ARG A 123 -5.02 -5.43 -5.24
CA ARG A 123 -4.79 -6.86 -5.48
C ARG A 123 -3.58 -7.08 -6.38
N TYR A 124 -3.47 -6.32 -7.47
CA TYR A 124 -2.31 -6.36 -8.35
C TYR A 124 -1.02 -6.09 -7.56
N LEU A 125 -0.95 -4.96 -6.85
CA LEU A 125 0.23 -4.56 -6.09
C LEU A 125 0.62 -5.58 -5.02
N VAL A 126 -0.36 -6.14 -4.29
CA VAL A 126 -0.13 -7.20 -3.29
C VAL A 126 0.50 -8.44 -3.93
N ASN A 127 0.12 -8.76 -5.16
CA ASN A 127 0.55 -9.98 -5.84
C ASN A 127 1.88 -9.83 -6.58
N THR A 128 2.19 -8.63 -7.09
CA THR A 128 3.31 -8.39 -8.03
C THR A 128 4.45 -7.56 -7.45
N SER A 129 4.27 -6.94 -6.29
CA SER A 129 5.22 -5.99 -5.72
C SER A 129 5.53 -6.25 -4.24
N ASN A 130 6.28 -5.33 -3.62
CA ASN A 130 6.66 -5.38 -2.20
C ASN A 130 5.96 -4.29 -1.37
N SER A 131 6.23 -4.29 -0.06
CA SER A 131 5.64 -3.34 0.90
C SER A 131 5.95 -1.89 0.52
N GLU A 132 7.18 -1.63 0.11
CA GLU A 132 7.67 -0.29 -0.21
C GLU A 132 6.99 0.29 -1.45
N VAL A 133 6.75 -0.51 -2.49
CA VAL A 133 5.98 -0.07 -3.67
C VAL A 133 4.58 0.39 -3.27
N ILE A 134 3.87 -0.41 -2.46
CA ILE A 134 2.50 -0.08 -2.01
C ILE A 134 2.48 1.24 -1.21
N LYS A 135 3.44 1.42 -0.30
CA LYS A 135 3.54 2.64 0.51
C LYS A 135 3.86 3.86 -0.35
N VAL A 136 4.86 3.77 -1.24
CA VAL A 136 5.21 4.88 -2.14
C VAL A 136 4.05 5.24 -3.06
N TYR A 137 3.34 4.24 -3.61
CA TYR A 137 2.15 4.49 -4.42
C TYR A 137 1.06 5.21 -3.63
N ALA A 138 0.71 4.72 -2.43
CA ALA A 138 -0.29 5.36 -1.57
C ALA A 138 0.09 6.81 -1.22
N TYR A 139 1.38 7.05 -0.92
CA TYR A 139 1.91 8.39 -0.66
C TYR A 139 1.78 9.31 -1.88
N LEU A 140 2.23 8.87 -3.06
CA LEU A 140 2.18 9.69 -4.27
C LEU A 140 0.74 9.96 -4.71
N LEU A 141 -0.15 8.98 -4.60
CA LEU A 141 -1.57 9.14 -4.90
C LEU A 141 -2.19 10.20 -3.98
N ASN A 142 -1.91 10.11 -2.67
CA ASN A 142 -2.35 11.13 -1.72
C ASN A 142 -1.83 12.53 -2.07
N LYS A 143 -0.54 12.64 -2.40
CA LYS A 143 0.06 13.92 -2.80
C LYS A 143 -0.58 14.50 -4.06
N SER A 144 -0.82 13.67 -5.08
CA SER A 144 -1.44 14.10 -6.33
C SER A 144 -2.86 14.64 -6.14
N GLN A 145 -3.62 14.10 -5.17
CA GLN A 145 -4.99 14.49 -4.91
C GLN A 145 -5.11 15.75 -4.04
N ASN A 146 -4.06 16.09 -3.28
CA ASN A 146 -4.09 17.19 -2.32
C ASN A 146 -3.18 18.37 -2.71
N PHE A 147 -2.29 18.20 -3.69
CA PHE A 147 -1.33 19.23 -4.10
C PHE A 147 -1.23 19.32 -5.62
N VAL A 148 -1.54 20.49 -6.16
CA VAL A 148 -1.38 20.80 -7.59
C VAL A 148 0.11 20.87 -7.94
N ASN A 149 0.51 20.26 -9.06
CA ASN A 149 1.90 20.26 -9.56
C ASN A 149 2.93 19.75 -8.54
N TYR A 150 2.53 18.80 -7.69
CA TYR A 150 3.39 18.26 -6.65
C TYR A 150 4.72 17.77 -7.21
N SER A 151 5.82 18.23 -6.61
CA SER A 151 7.17 17.87 -7.03
C SER A 151 7.89 17.19 -5.87
N PHE A 152 8.55 16.07 -6.17
CA PHE A 152 9.18 15.20 -5.19
C PHE A 152 10.61 14.84 -5.58
N THR A 153 11.34 14.28 -4.60
CA THR A 153 12.69 13.74 -4.80
C THR A 153 12.77 12.29 -4.35
N GLY A 154 13.79 11.56 -4.82
CA GLY A 154 14.05 10.22 -4.30
C GLY A 154 14.36 10.20 -2.79
N LYS A 155 14.95 11.30 -2.27
CA LYS A 155 15.21 11.47 -0.83
C LYS A 155 13.92 11.53 -0.03
N GLU A 156 12.97 12.33 -0.49
CA GLU A 156 11.65 12.45 0.13
C GLU A 156 10.92 11.12 0.17
N LEU A 157 10.90 10.37 -0.95
CA LEU A 157 10.26 9.06 -0.99
C LEU A 157 10.93 8.08 -0.03
N ALA A 158 12.26 8.05 0.04
CA ALA A 158 12.97 7.21 1.00
C ALA A 158 12.57 7.52 2.45
N ILE A 159 12.53 8.80 2.81
CA ILE A 159 12.14 9.24 4.16
C ILE A 159 10.68 8.87 4.45
N ALA A 160 9.77 9.05 3.49
CA ALA A 160 8.35 8.71 3.63
C ALA A 160 8.11 7.23 3.95
N ILE A 161 9.04 6.33 3.60
CA ILE A 161 8.97 4.90 3.93
C ILE A 161 10.04 4.46 4.96
N GLY A 162 10.65 5.41 5.67
CA GLY A 162 11.54 5.16 6.82
C GLY A 162 12.99 4.82 6.48
N TYR A 163 13.47 5.08 5.26
CA TYR A 163 14.83 4.78 4.82
C TYR A 163 15.74 6.01 4.80
N ASP A 164 17.03 5.76 5.08
CA ASP A 164 18.08 6.74 4.86
C ASP A 164 18.51 6.73 3.39
N TYR A 165 18.31 7.87 2.72
CA TYR A 165 18.65 8.08 1.31
C TYR A 165 20.17 8.13 1.05
N LYS A 166 21.01 8.30 2.08
CA LYS A 166 22.47 8.28 1.91
C LYS A 166 22.97 6.91 1.43
N GLN A 167 22.28 5.83 1.79
CA GLN A 167 22.65 4.47 1.44
C GLN A 167 22.42 4.20 -0.07
N LYS A 168 23.44 3.69 -0.76
CA LYS A 168 23.38 3.36 -2.21
C LYS A 168 22.21 2.42 -2.54
N ASN A 169 21.99 1.40 -1.71
CA ASN A 169 20.90 0.45 -1.90
C ASN A 169 19.51 1.11 -1.80
N THR A 170 19.33 2.08 -0.88
CA THR A 170 18.09 2.86 -0.80
C THR A 170 17.85 3.66 -2.08
N LYS A 171 18.90 4.31 -2.62
CA LYS A 171 18.77 5.09 -3.87
C LYS A 171 18.32 4.22 -5.03
N ASN A 172 18.90 3.03 -5.18
CA ASN A 172 18.52 2.08 -6.22
C ASN A 172 17.09 1.58 -6.01
N LYS A 173 16.73 1.19 -4.77
CA LYS A 173 15.37 0.77 -4.43
C LYS A 173 14.33 1.81 -4.82
N ILE A 174 14.56 3.09 -4.52
CA ILE A 174 13.61 4.16 -4.88
C ILE A 174 13.51 4.32 -6.39
N LYS A 175 14.61 4.22 -7.14
CA LYS A 175 14.57 4.24 -8.61
C LYS A 175 13.74 3.07 -9.15
N ASP A 176 13.93 1.87 -8.63
CA ASP A 176 13.22 0.66 -9.07
C ASP A 176 11.72 0.75 -8.74
N ILE A 177 11.36 1.32 -7.59
CA ILE A 177 9.96 1.58 -7.22
C ILE A 177 9.31 2.56 -8.19
N ILE A 178 9.98 3.67 -8.50
CA ILE A 178 9.46 4.67 -9.45
C ILE A 178 9.28 4.03 -10.83
N LEU A 179 10.30 3.31 -11.32
CA LEU A 179 10.25 2.62 -12.61
C LEU A 179 9.13 1.58 -12.65
N PHE A 180 8.92 0.83 -11.56
CA PHE A 180 7.79 -0.10 -11.46
C PHE A 180 6.46 0.64 -11.61
N LEU A 181 6.26 1.76 -10.91
CA LEU A 181 5.00 2.51 -11.00
C LEU A 181 4.78 3.10 -12.40
N GLU A 182 5.83 3.63 -13.04
CA GLU A 182 5.77 4.14 -14.43
C GLU A 182 5.43 3.02 -15.43
N ASN A 183 6.12 1.87 -15.36
CA ASN A 183 5.88 0.74 -16.26
C ASN A 183 4.47 0.14 -16.13
N ASN A 184 3.88 0.22 -14.93
CA ASN A 184 2.53 -0.23 -14.66
C ASN A 184 1.47 0.86 -14.90
N GLY A 185 1.88 2.03 -15.41
CA GLY A 185 1.00 3.17 -15.66
C GLY A 185 0.41 3.80 -14.40
N LEU A 186 0.91 3.47 -13.21
CA LEU A 186 0.43 4.02 -11.93
C LEU A 186 1.03 5.39 -11.61
N LEU A 187 2.11 5.77 -12.29
CA LEU A 187 2.75 7.08 -12.16
C LEU A 187 3.13 7.62 -13.54
N VAL A 188 2.73 8.86 -13.82
CA VAL A 188 3.24 9.67 -14.92
C VAL A 188 3.92 10.88 -14.31
N LYS A 189 5.19 11.11 -14.66
CA LYS A 189 5.97 12.23 -14.14
C LYS A 189 6.80 12.90 -15.21
N SER A 190 7.13 14.16 -14.98
CA SER A 190 8.15 14.89 -15.73
C SER A 190 9.38 15.10 -14.86
N ASN A 191 10.57 14.96 -15.47
CA ASN A 191 11.83 15.24 -14.80
C ASN A 191 12.25 16.67 -15.14
N TYR A 192 12.71 17.41 -14.15
CA TYR A 192 13.24 18.76 -14.35
C TYR A 192 14.36 19.06 -13.35
N TYR A 193 15.12 20.12 -13.61
CA TYR A 193 16.13 20.60 -12.70
C TYR A 193 15.66 21.90 -12.04
N GLU A 194 15.71 21.94 -10.72
CA GLU A 194 15.38 23.13 -9.94
C GLU A 194 16.66 23.92 -9.66
N LYS A 195 16.67 25.21 -10.02
CA LYS A 195 17.77 26.11 -9.69
C LYS A 195 17.77 26.36 -8.18
N VAL A 196 18.93 26.21 -7.55
CA VAL A 196 19.13 26.59 -6.15
C VAL A 196 19.70 28.01 -6.14
N GLY A 197 19.08 28.92 -5.41
CA GLY A 197 19.38 30.37 -5.45
C GLY A 197 20.75 30.79 -4.88
N GLN A 198 21.69 29.87 -4.67
CA GLN A 198 23.03 30.17 -4.17
C GLN A 198 24.06 30.03 -5.29
N ASN A 199 24.89 31.06 -5.46
CA ASN A 199 25.99 31.10 -6.43
C ASN A 199 26.87 29.84 -6.27
N GLY A 200 26.99 29.06 -7.35
CA GLY A 200 27.81 27.84 -7.42
C GLY A 200 27.09 26.53 -7.08
N SER A 201 25.82 26.56 -6.65
CA SER A 201 25.06 25.33 -6.40
C SER A 201 24.57 24.68 -7.70
N LEU A 202 24.89 23.39 -7.89
CA LEU A 202 24.37 22.62 -9.02
C LEU A 202 22.84 22.49 -8.93
N PRO A 203 22.11 22.58 -10.06
CA PRO A 203 20.67 22.36 -10.08
C PRO A 203 20.29 20.98 -9.52
N VAL A 204 19.23 20.93 -8.71
CA VAL A 204 18.79 19.68 -8.07
C VAL A 204 17.79 18.96 -8.97
N PRO A 205 17.98 17.66 -9.27
CA PRO A 205 17.00 16.89 -10.03
C PRO A 205 15.71 16.72 -9.22
N ARG A 206 14.59 17.05 -9.84
CA ARG A 206 13.23 16.94 -9.29
C ARG A 206 12.34 16.15 -10.24
N MET A 207 11.30 15.56 -9.68
CA MET A 207 10.25 14.88 -10.42
C MET A 207 8.93 15.55 -10.10
N ARG A 208 8.20 16.00 -11.12
CA ARG A 208 6.85 16.54 -10.96
C ARG A 208 5.84 15.47 -11.32
N ILE A 209 4.85 15.26 -10.45
CA ILE A 209 3.69 14.43 -10.77
C ILE A 209 2.94 15.11 -11.92
N VAL A 210 2.77 14.37 -13.03
CA VAL A 210 1.81 14.69 -14.08
C VAL A 210 0.48 14.02 -13.74
N GLU A 211 0.53 12.74 -13.37
CA GLU A 211 -0.64 11.95 -13.00
C GLU A 211 -0.25 10.76 -12.09
N VAL A 212 -1.15 10.37 -11.19
CA VAL A 212 -1.08 9.10 -10.45
C VAL A 212 -2.38 8.36 -10.68
N ASN A 213 -2.33 7.26 -11.45
CA ASN A 213 -3.53 6.56 -11.87
C ASN A 213 -4.06 5.63 -10.77
N THR A 214 -5.39 5.48 -10.70
CA THR A 214 -6.05 4.55 -9.78
C THR A 214 -6.12 3.12 -10.32
N LYS A 215 -5.80 2.93 -11.60
CA LYS A 215 -5.86 1.65 -12.33
C LYS A 215 -4.51 1.30 -12.94
N VAL A 216 -4.18 0.01 -12.90
CA VAL A 216 -2.99 -0.54 -13.56
C VAL A 216 -3.22 -0.55 -15.07
N LYS A 217 -2.18 -0.20 -15.84
CA LYS A 217 -2.22 -0.25 -17.31
C LYS A 217 -2.55 -1.66 -17.80
N GLY A 218 -3.57 -1.78 -18.65
CA GLY A 218 -4.00 -3.05 -19.24
C GLY A 218 -4.88 -3.92 -18.34
N ALA A 219 -5.36 -3.38 -17.21
CA ALA A 219 -6.39 -3.99 -16.36
C ALA A 219 -7.80 -3.50 -16.71
#